data_AF-A0A556ABC0-F1
#
_entry.id   AF-A0A556ABC0-F1
#
_cell.length_a   1.000
_cell.length_b   1.000
_cell.length_c   1.000
_cell.angle_alpha   90.00
_cell.angle_beta   90.00
_cell.angle_gamma   90.00
#
_symmetry.space_group_name_H-M   'P 1'
#
loop_
_entity.id
_entity.type
_entity.pdbx_description
1 polymer ?
#
loop_
_entity_poly.entity_id
_entity_poly.type
_entity_poly.pdbx_seq_one_letter_code
_entity_poly.pdbx_strand_id
1 'polypeptide(L)'
;MDTYTIRLEDFPDISDKHRTEAESRFRRTLERALGGGAEVVPAYKAWQAAEETGEHELSTDDVALAKRWLAAASRARNDGFNGLGEAPEAYFEVKLAR
;
A
#
# COMPACT_ATOMS: atom_id res chain seq x y z
N MET A 1 -12.34 -14.07 1.62
CA MET A 1 -11.01 -13.45 1.49
C MET A 1 -11.26 -12.01 1.15
N ASP A 2 -11.02 -11.09 2.08
CA ASP A 2 -11.07 -9.67 1.79
C ASP A 2 -10.17 -9.36 0.58
N THR A 3 -10.72 -8.69 -0.42
CA THR A 3 -9.98 -8.30 -1.62
C THR A 3 -9.61 -6.83 -1.52
N TYR A 4 -8.55 -6.42 -2.23
CA TYR A 4 -8.10 -5.04 -2.25
C TYR A 4 -7.64 -4.67 -3.66
N THR A 5 -7.73 -3.38 -3.98
CA THR A 5 -7.28 -2.81 -5.25
C THR A 5 -6.21 -1.77 -4.99
N ILE A 6 -5.24 -1.68 -5.91
CA ILE A 6 -4.21 -0.65 -5.93
C ILE A 6 -4.39 0.14 -7.21
N ARG A 7 -4.40 1.47 -7.11
CA ARG A 7 -4.47 2.38 -8.26
C ARG A 7 -3.42 3.46 -8.15
N LEU A 8 -2.79 3.79 -9.27
CA LEU A 8 -1.94 4.97 -9.35
C LEU A 8 -2.79 6.19 -9.71
N GLU A 9 -2.82 7.17 -8.82
CA GLU A 9 -3.58 8.42 -8.96
C GLU A 9 -2.62 9.61 -9.15
N ASP A 10 -3.14 10.72 -9.68
CA ASP A 10 -2.43 11.99 -9.88
C ASP A 10 -1.10 11.89 -10.65
N PHE A 11 -1.03 10.95 -11.60
CA PHE A 11 0.06 10.83 -12.57
C PHE A 11 -0.47 11.18 -13.98
N PRO A 12 -0.42 12.45 -14.40
CA PRO A 12 -0.78 12.85 -15.76
C PRO A 12 0.24 12.29 -16.77
N ASP A 13 -0.19 12.12 -18.03
CA ASP A 13 0.68 11.68 -19.15
C ASP A 13 1.28 10.26 -19.08
N ILE A 14 0.97 9.46 -18.05
CA ILE A 14 1.36 8.04 -18.01
C ILE A 14 0.48 7.19 -18.93
N SER A 15 1.13 6.35 -19.75
CA SER A 15 0.41 5.33 -20.53
C SER A 15 -0.23 4.26 -19.65
N ASP A 16 -1.35 3.68 -20.07
CA ASP A 16 -2.03 2.58 -19.36
C ASP A 16 -1.13 1.39 -19.06
N LYS A 17 -0.17 1.11 -19.97
CA LYS A 17 0.83 0.06 -19.78
C LYS A 17 1.71 0.35 -18.56
N HIS A 18 2.36 1.52 -18.53
CA HIS A 18 3.21 1.91 -17.41
C HIS A 18 2.43 2.03 -16.09
N ARG A 19 1.17 2.49 -16.14
CA ARG A 19 0.27 2.52 -14.97
C ARG A 19 0.06 1.11 -14.41
N THR A 20 -0.33 0.17 -15.27
CA THR A 20 -0.58 -1.23 -14.88
C THR A 20 0.69 -1.89 -14.35
N GLU A 21 1.84 -1.64 -14.98
CA GLU A 21 3.13 -2.16 -14.52
C GLU A 21 3.51 -1.60 -13.13
N ALA A 22 3.30 -0.31 -12.91
CA ALA A 22 3.55 0.35 -11.62
C ALA A 22 2.66 -0.21 -10.51
N GLU A 23 1.35 -0.30 -10.74
CA GLU A 23 0.40 -0.89 -9.80
C GLU A 23 0.73 -2.35 -9.50
N SER A 24 1.14 -3.12 -10.51
CA SER A 24 1.57 -4.51 -10.32
C SER A 24 2.86 -4.63 -9.53
N ARG A 25 3.84 -3.73 -9.73
CA ARG A 25 5.09 -3.69 -8.96
C ARG A 25 4.80 -3.34 -7.50
N PHE A 26 3.99 -2.30 -7.27
CA PHE A 26 3.54 -1.91 -5.94
C PHE A 26 2.89 -3.09 -5.22
N ARG A 27 1.92 -3.76 -5.85
CA ARG A 27 1.24 -4.94 -5.29
C ARG A 27 2.24 -6.02 -4.89
N ARG A 28 3.11 -6.42 -5.83
CA ARG A 28 4.06 -7.52 -5.60
C ARG A 28 5.05 -7.21 -4.48
N THR A 29 5.56 -5.98 -4.42
CA THR A 29 6.47 -5.55 -3.36
C THR A 29 5.76 -5.49 -2.01
N LEU A 30 4.54 -4.97 -1.96
CA LEU A 30 3.73 -4.91 -0.74
C LEU A 30 3.45 -6.32 -0.19
N GLU A 31 2.93 -7.22 -1.02
CA GLU A 31 2.64 -8.61 -0.63
C GLU A 31 3.90 -9.31 -0.14
N ARG A 32 5.02 -9.16 -0.86
CA ARG A 32 6.30 -9.77 -0.48
C ARG A 32 6.82 -9.23 0.86
N ALA A 33 6.66 -7.95 1.12
CA ALA A 33 7.10 -7.32 2.37
C ALA A 33 6.24 -7.71 3.56
N LEU A 34 4.94 -7.96 3.36
CA LEU A 34 4.00 -8.37 4.41
C LEU A 34 3.94 -9.89 4.63
N GLY A 35 4.43 -10.70 3.69
CA GLY A 35 4.42 -12.16 3.79
C GLY A 35 3.34 -12.85 2.95
N GLY A 36 2.61 -12.11 2.12
CA GLY A 36 1.64 -12.62 1.16
C GLY A 36 0.43 -11.69 0.98
N GLY A 37 -0.38 -11.94 -0.05
CA GLY A 37 -1.60 -11.18 -0.31
C GLY A 37 -2.66 -11.28 0.80
N ALA A 38 -2.67 -12.37 1.57
CA ALA A 38 -3.57 -12.55 2.71
C ALA A 38 -3.26 -11.58 3.87
N GLU A 39 -2.00 -11.15 4.01
CA GLU A 39 -1.56 -10.27 5.10
C GLU A 39 -1.80 -8.78 4.82
N VAL A 40 -2.13 -8.43 3.57
CA VAL A 40 -2.34 -7.04 3.15
C VAL A 40 -3.52 -6.42 3.89
N VAL A 41 -4.67 -7.10 3.92
CA VAL A 41 -5.88 -6.54 4.51
C VAL A 41 -5.79 -6.42 6.04
N PRO A 42 -5.33 -7.44 6.79
CA PRO A 42 -5.11 -7.30 8.23
C PRO A 42 -4.15 -6.16 8.57
N ALA A 43 -3.03 -6.04 7.86
CA ALA A 43 -2.06 -4.98 8.09
C ALA A 43 -2.63 -3.58 7.78
N TYR A 44 -3.40 -3.45 6.69
CA TYR A 44 -4.07 -2.19 6.36
C TYR A 44 -5.10 -1.79 7.41
N LYS A 45 -5.94 -2.73 7.87
CA LYS A 45 -6.94 -2.47 8.92
C LYS A 45 -6.29 -2.07 10.24
N ALA A 46 -5.19 -2.71 10.63
CA ALA A 46 -4.43 -2.36 11.82
C ALA A 46 -3.86 -0.94 11.72
N TRP A 47 -3.33 -0.56 10.55
CA TRP A 47 -2.87 0.82 10.32
C TRP A 47 -4.02 1.83 10.34
N GLN A 48 -5.17 1.55 9.71
CA GLN A 48 -6.33 2.45 9.77
C GLN A 48 -6.80 2.66 11.21
N ALA A 49 -6.91 1.58 12.00
CA ALA A 49 -7.25 1.67 13.41
C ALA A 49 -6.21 2.51 14.19
N ALA A 50 -4.92 2.38 13.87
CA ALA A 50 -3.87 3.20 14.49
C ALA A 50 -4.04 4.69 14.20
N GLU A 51 -4.37 5.05 12.96
CA GLU A 51 -4.62 6.44 12.56
C GLU A 51 -5.90 7.00 13.21
N GLU A 52 -6.93 6.18 13.40
CA GLU A 52 -8.24 6.60 13.94
C GLU A 52 -8.28 6.69 15.48
N THR A 53 -7.72 5.70 16.18
CA THR A 53 -7.79 5.58 17.65
C THR A 53 -6.49 6.00 18.36
N GLY A 54 -5.40 6.24 17.63
CA GLY A 54 -4.08 6.51 18.20
C GLY A 54 -3.45 5.26 18.84
N GLU A 55 -2.12 5.20 18.85
CA GLU A 55 -1.36 3.99 19.26
C GLU A 55 -1.63 3.52 20.71
N HIS A 56 -2.23 4.34 21.56
CA HIS A 56 -2.47 4.04 22.99
C HIS A 56 -3.65 3.10 23.25
N GLU A 57 -4.59 2.97 22.31
CA GLU A 57 -5.74 2.07 22.43
C GLU A 57 -5.57 0.77 21.65
N LEU A 58 -4.46 0.63 20.91
CA LEU A 58 -4.16 -0.56 20.13
C LEU A 58 -3.41 -1.62 20.92
N SER A 59 -3.67 -2.90 20.57
CA SER A 59 -2.87 -4.01 21.07
C SER A 59 -1.43 -3.93 20.53
N THR A 60 -0.47 -4.53 21.25
CA THR A 60 0.93 -4.57 20.78
C THR A 60 1.08 -5.26 19.42
N ASP A 61 0.23 -6.25 19.13
CA ASP A 61 0.21 -6.94 17.85
C ASP A 61 -0.31 -6.05 16.71
N ASP A 62 -1.36 -5.25 16.97
CA ASP A 62 -1.89 -4.30 15.98
C ASP A 62 -0.89 -3.18 15.68
N VAL A 63 -0.20 -2.67 16.70
CA VAL A 63 0.89 -1.69 16.50
C VAL A 63 2.02 -2.29 15.65
N ALA A 64 2.38 -3.57 15.87
CA ALA A 64 3.39 -4.24 15.06
C ALA A 64 2.92 -4.42 13.60
N LEU A 65 1.65 -4.77 13.38
CA LEU A 65 1.06 -4.89 12.04
C LEU A 65 1.00 -3.53 11.33
N ALA A 66 0.59 -2.47 12.02
CA ALA A 66 0.56 -1.11 11.48
C ALA A 66 1.96 -0.63 11.08
N LYS A 67 2.98 -0.90 11.91
CA LYS A 67 4.38 -0.57 11.58
C LYS A 67 4.89 -1.36 10.37
N ARG A 68 4.53 -2.65 10.27
CA ARG A 68 4.84 -3.47 9.08
C ARG A 68 4.15 -2.92 7.83
N TRP A 69 2.89 -2.49 7.94
CA TRP A 69 2.16 -1.83 6.86
C TRP A 69 2.92 -0.60 6.36
N LEU A 70 3.28 0.33 7.25
CA LEU A 70 3.98 1.56 6.89
C LEU A 70 5.31 1.29 6.17
N ALA A 71 6.10 0.34 6.69
CA ALA A 71 7.38 -0.04 6.07
C ALA A 71 7.17 -0.69 4.70
N ALA A 72 6.20 -1.60 4.58
CA ALA A 72 5.89 -2.29 3.34
C ALA A 72 5.32 -1.33 2.27
N ALA A 73 4.40 -0.44 2.64
CA ALA A 73 3.81 0.56 1.76
C ALA A 73 4.85 1.58 1.28
N SER A 74 5.73 2.05 2.16
CA SER A 74 6.84 2.94 1.77
C SER A 74 7.76 2.29 0.73
N ARG A 75 8.14 1.02 0.96
CA ARG A 75 8.95 0.27 0.00
C ARG A 75 8.23 0.03 -1.32
N ALA A 76 6.96 -0.37 -1.26
CA ALA A 76 6.13 -0.59 -2.44
C ALA A 76 5.95 0.70 -3.25
N ARG A 77 5.82 1.85 -2.59
CA ARG A 77 5.75 3.17 -3.23
C ARG A 77 7.02 3.47 -4.02
N ASN A 78 8.18 3.29 -3.39
CA ASN A 78 9.47 3.52 -4.05
C ASN A 78 9.68 2.60 -5.27
N ASP A 79 9.36 1.31 -5.14
CA ASP A 79 9.45 0.35 -6.24
C ASP A 79 8.40 0.62 -7.33
N GLY A 80 7.20 1.06 -6.96
CA GLY A 80 6.10 1.38 -7.87
C GLY A 80 6.42 2.59 -8.74
N PHE A 81 7.03 3.63 -8.18
CA PHE A 81 7.47 4.82 -8.94
C PHE A 81 8.77 4.61 -9.72
N ASN A 82 9.48 3.50 -9.48
CA ASN A 82 10.75 3.26 -10.14
C ASN A 82 10.58 3.17 -11.67
N GLY A 83 11.24 4.09 -12.37
CA GLY A 83 11.23 4.17 -13.82
C GLY A 83 10.01 4.88 -14.44
N LEU A 84 9.16 5.54 -13.65
CA LEU A 84 8.01 6.31 -14.17
C LEU A 84 8.33 7.78 -14.51
N GLY A 85 9.38 8.35 -13.91
CA GLY A 85 9.69 9.78 -14.00
C GLY A 85 9.26 10.56 -12.75
N GLU A 86 9.29 11.89 -12.80
CA GLU A 86 8.92 12.76 -11.68
C GLU A 86 7.43 13.11 -11.73
N ALA A 87 6.68 12.67 -10.72
CA ALA A 87 5.31 13.10 -10.47
C ALA A 87 5.12 13.29 -8.96
N PRO A 88 5.35 14.51 -8.43
CA PRO A 88 5.36 14.76 -6.98
C PRO A 88 3.98 14.61 -6.34
N GLU A 89 2.91 14.82 -7.11
CA GLU A 89 1.53 14.68 -6.64
C GLU A 89 1.03 13.23 -6.73
N ALA A 90 1.73 12.36 -7.47
CA ALA A 90 1.27 11.00 -7.67
C ALA A 90 1.34 10.14 -6.40
N TYR A 91 0.33 9.29 -6.22
CA TYR A 91 0.28 8.34 -5.12
C TYR A 91 -0.38 7.03 -5.52
N PHE A 92 -0.04 5.96 -4.79
CA PHE A 92 -0.73 4.69 -4.90
C PHE A 92 -1.85 4.65 -3.87
N GLU A 93 -3.08 4.61 -4.36
CA GLU A 93 -4.26 4.42 -3.55
C GLU A 93 -4.48 2.92 -3.31
N VAL A 94 -4.64 2.52 -2.04
CA VAL A 94 -5.07 1.17 -1.67
C VAL A 94 -6.50 1.24 -1.16
N LYS A 95 -7.40 0.49 -1.79
CA LYS A 95 -8.81 0.39 -1.40
C LYS A 95 -9.19 -1.05 -1.09
N LEU A 96 -9.81 -1.29 0.06
CA LEU A 96 -10.44 -2.58 0.36
C LEU A 96 -11.75 -2.71 -0.41
N ALA A 97 -11.99 -3.90 -0.99
CA ALA A 97 -13.29 -4.25 -1.52
C ALA A 97 -14.28 -4.41 -0.36
N ARG A 98 -15.46 -3.77 -0.51
CA ARG A 98 -16.54 -3.82 0.48
C ARG A 98 -17.32 -5.14 0.39
#